data_AF-A0A529TVM1-F1
#
_entry.id   AF-A0A529TVM1-F1
#
_cell.length_a   1.000
_cell.length_b   1.000
_cell.length_c   1.000
_cell.angle_alpha   90.00
_cell.angle_beta   90.00
_cell.angle_gamma   90.00
#
_symmetry.space_group_name_H-M   'P 1'
#
loop_
_entity.id
_entity.type
_entity.pdbx_description
1 polymer ?
#
loop_
_entity_poly.entity_id
_entity_poly.type
_entity_poly.pdbx_seq_one_letter_code
_entity_poly.pdbx_strand_id
1 'polypeptide(L)'
;MEPSLARYIWTHTKKQQLWILVIVLLSMIPYFMSFDLPKLIVNGPIQGKGFEQPGATQPFMRLHYNLPLIGEVQFFPGFQLDRTTTLFALSLVFLLLVIINGLFKFYINTYKGRLGERMLRRIRFELVDRV
;
A
#
# COMPACT_ATOMS: atom_id res chain seq x y z
N MET A 1 -17.16 36.61 5.27
CA MET A 1 -16.37 35.41 4.91
C MET A 1 -15.67 34.99 6.19
N GLU A 2 -15.70 33.71 6.58
CA GLU A 2 -14.60 33.24 7.43
C GLU A 2 -13.30 33.49 6.63
N PRO A 3 -12.25 34.06 7.24
CA PRO A 3 -11.12 34.65 6.51
C PRO A 3 -10.23 33.64 5.78
N SER A 4 -10.50 32.33 5.87
CA SER A 4 -9.66 31.29 5.27
C SER A 4 -10.48 30.27 4.48
N LEU A 5 -10.23 30.20 3.17
CA LEU A 5 -10.73 29.13 2.28
C LEU A 5 -10.44 27.72 2.84
N ALA A 6 -9.30 27.55 3.51
CA ALA A 6 -8.93 26.28 4.15
C ALA A 6 -9.94 25.84 5.23
N ARG A 7 -10.45 26.77 6.05
CA ARG A 7 -11.45 26.48 7.09
C ARG A 7 -12.82 26.13 6.50
N TYR A 8 -13.21 26.81 5.43
CA TYR A 8 -14.44 26.50 4.68
C TYR A 8 -14.41 25.10 4.04
N ILE A 9 -13.28 24.74 3.41
CA ILE A 9 -13.07 23.40 2.83
C ILE A 9 -13.11 22.34 3.93
N TRP A 10 -12.45 22.62 5.06
CA TRP A 10 -12.39 21.69 6.19
C TRP A 10 -13.77 21.42 6.80
N THR A 11 -14.58 22.45 7.05
CA THR A 11 -15.92 22.29 7.66
C THR A 11 -16.85 21.43 6.80
N HIS A 12 -16.79 21.59 5.48
CA HIS A 12 -17.66 20.87 4.54
C HIS A 12 -17.12 19.50 4.07
N THR A 13 -15.81 19.27 4.12
CA THR A 13 -15.17 18.07 3.53
C THR A 13 -14.44 17.18 4.55
N LYS A 14 -14.35 17.55 5.84
CA LYS A 14 -13.61 16.80 6.89
C LYS A 14 -13.81 15.28 6.89
N LYS A 15 -15.05 14.80 6.73
CA LYS A 15 -15.34 13.35 6.74
C LYS A 15 -14.69 12.63 5.56
N GLN A 16 -14.71 13.25 4.38
CA GLN A 16 -14.13 12.70 3.15
C GLN A 16 -12.60 12.84 3.15
N GLN A 17 -12.08 13.95 3.68
CA GLN A 17 -10.65 14.17 3.86
C GLN A 17 -10.04 13.12 4.79
N LEU A 18 -10.68 12.89 5.95
CA LEU A 18 -10.23 11.89 6.93
C LEU A 18 -10.28 10.47 6.34
N TRP A 19 -11.35 10.14 5.61
CA TRP A 19 -11.46 8.84 4.94
C TRP A 19 -10.34 8.60 3.92
N ILE A 20 -10.06 9.57 3.06
CA ILE A 20 -8.95 9.46 2.10
C ILE A 20 -7.61 9.35 2.83
N LEU A 21 -7.43 10.09 3.93
CA LEU A 21 -6.20 10.04 4.72
C LEU A 21 -5.98 8.64 5.32
N VAL A 22 -7.03 8.03 5.88
CA VAL A 22 -6.99 6.63 6.35
C VAL A 22 -6.62 5.68 5.22
N ILE A 23 -7.22 5.83 4.03
CA ILE A 23 -6.89 4.99 2.87
C ILE A 23 -5.46 5.20 2.40
N VAL A 24 -4.96 6.43 2.41
CA VAL A 24 -3.56 6.74 2.08
C VAL A 24 -2.62 6.05 3.06
N LEU A 25 -2.90 6.13 4.36
CA LEU A 25 -2.11 5.43 5.38
C LEU A 25 -2.15 3.91 5.18
N LEU A 26 -3.34 3.34 4.93
CA LEU A 26 -3.49 1.92 4.64
C LEU A 26 -2.69 1.51 3.39
N SER A 27 -2.69 2.35 2.35
CA SER A 27 -1.96 2.09 1.09
C SER A 27 -0.44 2.10 1.26
N MET A 28 0.10 2.71 2.33
CA MET A 28 1.54 2.67 2.59
C MET A 28 2.03 1.26 2.94
N ILE A 29 1.18 0.41 3.54
CA ILE A 29 1.54 -0.96 3.92
C ILE A 29 1.96 -1.79 2.68
N PRO A 30 1.09 -2.01 1.67
CA PRO A 30 1.48 -2.73 0.46
C PRO A 30 2.55 -1.98 -0.34
N TYR A 31 2.58 -0.64 -0.29
CA TYR A 31 3.61 0.13 -1.00
C TYR A 31 5.02 -0.19 -0.48
N PHE A 32 5.19 -0.18 0.85
CA PHE A 32 6.46 -0.46 1.49
C PHE A 32 6.87 -1.93 1.32
N MET A 33 5.92 -2.87 1.49
CA MET A 33 6.18 -4.29 1.26
C MET A 33 6.67 -4.56 -0.17
N SER A 34 6.10 -3.86 -1.16
CA SER A 34 6.50 -4.00 -2.56
C SER A 34 7.92 -3.50 -2.86
N PHE A 35 8.54 -2.67 -2.01
CA PHE A 35 9.89 -2.14 -2.22
C PHE A 35 11.00 -3.16 -1.89
N ASP A 36 10.77 -3.98 -0.87
CA ASP A 36 11.76 -4.97 -0.43
C ASP A 36 11.65 -6.28 -1.21
N LEU A 37 10.48 -6.58 -1.78
CA LEU A 37 10.27 -7.78 -2.60
C LEU A 37 11.27 -7.93 -3.76
N PRO A 38 11.56 -6.90 -4.57
CA PRO A 38 12.56 -6.99 -5.64
C PRO A 38 13.95 -7.36 -5.12
N LYS A 39 14.35 -6.77 -3.98
CA LYS A 39 15.64 -7.10 -3.35
C LYS A 39 15.66 -8.55 -2.87
N LEU A 40 14.56 -9.05 -2.30
CA LEU A 40 14.43 -10.44 -1.87
C LEU A 40 14.48 -11.42 -3.06
N ILE A 41 13.85 -11.07 -4.18
CA ILE A 41 13.88 -11.86 -5.42
C ILE A 41 15.32 -11.96 -5.95
N VAL A 42 16.04 -10.84 -5.99
CA VAL A 42 17.42 -10.80 -6.54
C VAL A 42 18.43 -11.43 -5.56
N ASN A 43 18.42 -11.01 -4.30
CA ASN A 43 19.44 -11.41 -3.33
C ASN A 43 19.26 -12.83 -2.79
N GLY A 44 18.05 -13.40 -2.85
CA GLY A 44 17.79 -14.77 -2.42
C GLY A 44 17.91 -15.74 -3.59
N PRO A 45 16.80 -16.11 -4.26
CA PRO A 45 16.83 -17.22 -5.20
C PRO A 45 17.66 -16.96 -6.47
N ILE A 46 17.79 -15.72 -6.95
CA ILE A 46 18.62 -15.43 -8.15
C ILE A 46 20.11 -15.60 -7.82
N GLN A 47 20.60 -14.99 -6.74
CA GLN A 47 22.00 -15.14 -6.30
C GLN A 47 22.32 -16.52 -5.71
N GLY A 48 21.31 -17.38 -5.48
CA GLY A 48 21.50 -18.73 -4.96
C GLY A 48 21.71 -18.80 -3.45
N LYS A 49 21.59 -17.66 -2.73
CA LYS A 49 21.78 -17.62 -1.28
C LYS A 49 20.72 -18.46 -0.56
N GLY A 50 21.20 -19.49 0.13
CA GLY A 50 20.38 -20.47 0.85
C GLY A 50 19.69 -21.52 -0.03
N PHE A 51 20.13 -21.68 -1.28
CA PHE A 51 19.84 -22.82 -2.15
C PHE A 51 21.14 -23.57 -2.55
N GLU A 52 22.16 -23.53 -1.68
CA GLU A 52 23.53 -23.97 -1.98
C GLU A 52 23.68 -25.50 -2.06
N GLN A 53 22.73 -26.25 -1.49
CA GLN A 53 22.71 -27.72 -1.56
C GLN A 53 21.67 -28.20 -2.59
N PRO A 54 21.95 -29.29 -3.34
CA PRO A 54 20.96 -29.91 -4.22
C PRO A 54 19.74 -30.36 -3.41
N GLY A 55 18.56 -29.79 -3.70
CA GLY A 55 17.31 -30.06 -2.96
C GLY A 55 17.05 -29.15 -1.75
N ALA A 56 17.83 -28.08 -1.57
CA ALA A 56 17.54 -27.08 -0.53
C ALA A 56 16.20 -26.37 -0.80
N THR A 57 15.32 -26.38 0.19
CA THR A 57 14.04 -25.65 0.17
C THR A 57 14.11 -24.47 1.13
N GLN A 58 13.43 -23.38 0.79
CA GLN A 58 13.26 -22.24 1.70
C GLN A 58 11.79 -22.06 2.07
N PRO A 59 11.50 -21.67 3.33
CA PRO A 59 10.13 -21.37 3.74
C PRO A 59 9.66 -20.06 3.09
N PHE A 60 8.77 -20.18 2.12
CA PHE A 60 8.08 -19.09 1.46
C PHE A 60 6.95 -18.53 2.33
N MET A 61 6.79 -17.20 2.34
CA MET A 61 5.75 -16.48 3.11
C MET A 61 5.82 -16.69 4.64
N ARG A 62 7.02 -16.86 5.20
CA ARG A 62 7.20 -16.99 6.65
C ARG A 62 6.93 -15.66 7.37
N LEU A 63 5.68 -15.46 7.80
CA LEU A 63 5.29 -14.35 8.67
C LEU A 63 5.71 -14.64 10.12
N HIS A 64 6.86 -14.08 10.51
CA HIS A 64 7.28 -13.99 11.90
C HIS A 64 7.31 -12.52 12.29
N TYR A 65 6.58 -12.18 13.35
CA TYR A 65 6.67 -10.86 13.96
C TYR A 65 7.33 -11.02 15.32
N ASN A 66 8.52 -10.44 15.48
CA ASN A 66 9.18 -10.38 16.77
C ASN A 66 8.64 -9.12 17.49
N LEU A 67 7.66 -9.31 18.38
CA LEU A 67 7.20 -8.23 19.24
C LEU A 67 8.06 -8.22 20.50
N PRO A 68 8.68 -7.07 20.85
CA PRO A 68 9.59 -6.96 21.99
C PRO A 68 8.94 -7.26 23.36
N LEU A 69 7.61 -7.39 23.42
CA LEU A 69 6.86 -7.68 24.65
C LEU A 69 6.21 -9.09 24.69
N ILE A 70 6.07 -9.78 23.55
CA ILE A 70 5.21 -10.99 23.41
C ILE A 70 6.01 -12.21 22.93
N GLY A 71 7.26 -12.04 22.49
CA GLY A 71 8.09 -13.10 21.91
C GLY A 71 7.84 -13.30 20.41
N GLU A 72 8.36 -14.39 19.85
CA GLU A 72 8.18 -14.71 18.43
C GLU A 72 6.80 -15.31 18.17
N VAL A 73 5.89 -14.53 17.59
CA VAL A 73 4.60 -15.05 17.12
C VAL A 73 4.75 -15.46 15.66
N GLN A 74 4.76 -16.77 15.42
CA GLN A 74 4.75 -17.35 14.07
C GLN A 74 3.30 -17.46 13.59
N PHE A 75 2.86 -16.51 12.77
CA PHE A 75 1.50 -16.52 12.19
C PHE A 75 1.36 -17.53 11.06
N PHE A 76 2.45 -17.78 10.33
CA PHE A 76 2.43 -18.71 9.21
C PHE A 76 3.78 -19.44 9.10
N PRO A 77 3.80 -20.78 9.19
CA PRO A 77 5.05 -21.55 9.14
C PRO A 77 5.77 -21.46 7.78
N GLY A 78 5.04 -21.06 6.73
CA GLY A 78 5.55 -20.94 5.37
C GLY A 78 5.54 -22.27 4.62
N PHE A 79 5.57 -22.20 3.29
CA PHE A 79 5.66 -23.38 2.42
C PHE A 79 7.11 -23.62 2.01
N GLN A 80 7.61 -24.83 2.17
CA GLN A 80 8.93 -25.20 1.67
C GLN A 80 8.87 -25.27 0.14
N LEU A 81 9.56 -24.35 -0.53
CA LEU A 81 9.58 -24.28 -1.98
C LEU A 81 11.02 -24.42 -2.49
N ASP A 82 11.16 -25.12 -3.62
CA ASP A 82 12.40 -25.16 -4.40
C ASP A 82 12.72 -23.78 -4.99
N ARG A 83 13.96 -23.61 -5.46
CA ARG A 83 14.46 -22.34 -6.02
C ARG A 83 13.57 -21.76 -7.13
N THR A 84 13.22 -22.58 -8.12
CA THR A 84 12.41 -22.16 -9.28
C THR A 84 10.99 -21.79 -8.87
N THR A 85 10.38 -22.61 -8.02
CA THR A 85 9.03 -22.38 -7.50
C THR A 85 8.97 -21.14 -6.60
N THR A 86 10.01 -20.89 -5.81
CA THR A 86 10.15 -19.68 -4.96
C THR A 86 10.22 -18.41 -5.81
N LEU A 87 10.97 -18.42 -6.91
CA LEU A 87 11.05 -17.27 -7.84
C LEU A 87 9.69 -16.93 -8.44
N PHE A 88 8.97 -17.96 -8.91
CA PHE A 88 7.65 -17.78 -9.49
C PHE A 88 6.67 -17.25 -8.44
N ALA A 89 6.68 -17.81 -7.24
CA ALA A 89 5.81 -17.41 -6.14
C ALA A 89 6.08 -15.96 -5.67
N LEU A 90 7.35 -15.57 -5.49
CA LEU A 90 7.73 -14.19 -5.15
C LEU A 90 7.33 -13.20 -6.25
N SER A 91 7.48 -13.58 -7.52
CA SER A 91 7.10 -12.73 -8.65
C SER A 91 5.59 -12.53 -8.74
N LEU A 92 4.81 -13.58 -8.48
CA LEU A 92 3.34 -13.51 -8.44
C LEU A 92 2.86 -12.64 -7.28
N VAL A 93 3.45 -12.80 -6.09
CA VAL A 93 3.16 -11.93 -4.93
C VAL A 93 3.52 -10.48 -5.23
N PHE A 94 4.68 -10.24 -5.85
CA PHE A 94 5.09 -8.90 -6.27
C PHE A 94 4.07 -8.28 -7.23
N LEU A 95 3.67 -9.02 -8.27
CA LEU A 95 2.65 -8.56 -9.22
C LEU A 95 1.32 -8.22 -8.51
N LEU A 96 0.87 -9.08 -7.60
CA LEU A 96 -0.36 -8.87 -6.83
C LEU A 96 -0.25 -7.61 -5.97
N LEU A 97 0.86 -7.41 -5.25
CA LEU A 97 1.10 -6.19 -4.48
C LEU A 97 1.12 -4.93 -5.36
N VAL A 98 1.74 -4.99 -6.55
CA VAL A 98 1.77 -3.88 -7.50
C VAL A 98 0.36 -3.54 -7.99
N ILE A 99 -0.47 -4.55 -8.28
CA ILE A 99 -1.87 -4.35 -8.68
C ILE A 99 -2.66 -3.69 -7.54
N ILE A 100 -2.54 -4.19 -6.31
CA ILE A 100 -3.20 -3.62 -5.13
C ILE A 100 -2.77 -2.15 -4.92
N ASN A 101 -1.48 -1.86 -5.00
CA ASN A 101 -0.96 -0.49 -4.91
C ASN A 101 -1.52 0.41 -6.02
N GLY A 102 -1.60 -0.12 -7.24
CA GLY A 102 -2.24 0.55 -8.38
C GLY A 102 -3.70 0.87 -8.13
N LEU A 103 -4.47 -0.08 -7.59
CA LEU A 103 -5.89 0.09 -7.24
C LEU A 103 -6.08 1.14 -6.15
N PHE A 104 -5.26 1.12 -5.09
CA PHE A 104 -5.29 2.17 -4.06
C PHE A 104 -5.02 3.54 -4.67
N LYS A 105 -3.99 3.67 -5.51
CA LYS A 105 -3.65 4.93 -6.18
C LYS A 105 -4.80 5.41 -7.07
N PHE A 106 -5.39 4.51 -7.85
CA PHE A 106 -6.54 4.81 -8.70
C PHE A 106 -7.76 5.29 -7.88
N TYR A 107 -8.08 4.58 -6.80
CA TYR A 107 -9.17 4.94 -5.90
C TYR A 107 -8.94 6.33 -5.27
N ILE A 108 -7.76 6.56 -4.69
CA ILE A 108 -7.41 7.84 -4.05
C ILE A 108 -7.49 8.98 -5.07
N ASN A 109 -6.95 8.81 -6.27
CA ASN A 109 -6.95 9.85 -7.30
C ASN A 109 -8.38 10.16 -7.79
N THR A 110 -9.20 9.14 -8.01
CA THR A 110 -10.60 9.31 -8.43
C THR A 110 -11.42 10.04 -7.36
N TYR A 111 -11.23 9.69 -6.09
CA TYR A 111 -11.90 10.37 -4.99
C TYR A 111 -11.46 11.82 -4.84
N LYS A 112 -10.15 12.10 -4.90
CA LYS A 112 -9.61 13.46 -4.88
C LYS A 112 -10.15 14.31 -6.04
N GLY A 113 -10.24 13.76 -7.25
CA GLY A 113 -10.82 14.44 -8.42
C GLY A 113 -12.28 14.86 -8.21
N ARG A 114 -13.16 13.93 -7.81
CA ARG A 114 -14.58 14.22 -7.55
C ARG A 114 -14.80 15.22 -6.42
N LEU A 115 -13.91 15.25 -5.43
CA LEU A 115 -13.97 16.23 -4.34
C LEU A 115 -13.54 17.62 -4.82
N GLY A 116 -12.45 17.68 -5.58
CA GLY A 116 -11.97 18.90 -6.21
C GLY A 116 -13.06 19.56 -7.06
N GLU A 117 -13.72 18.80 -7.92
CA GLU A 117 -14.84 19.30 -8.73
C GLU A 117 -16.01 19.83 -7.90
N ARG A 118 -16.41 19.10 -6.85
CA ARG A 118 -17.51 19.52 -5.97
C ARG A 118 -17.19 20.82 -5.24
N MET A 119 -15.95 20.97 -4.78
CA MET A 119 -15.50 22.20 -4.12
C MET A 119 -15.39 23.36 -5.12
N LEU A 120 -14.83 23.13 -6.32
CA LEU A 120 -14.76 24.15 -7.36
C LEU A 120 -16.14 24.64 -7.81
N ARG A 121 -17.11 23.72 -7.99
CA ARG A 121 -18.50 24.10 -8.33
C ARG A 121 -19.10 24.97 -7.23
N ARG A 122 -18.94 24.58 -5.95
CA ARG A 122 -19.45 25.33 -4.79
C ARG A 122 -18.84 26.73 -4.68
N ILE A 123 -17.52 26.84 -4.82
CA ILE A 123 -16.80 28.13 -4.81
C ILE A 123 -17.26 29.02 -5.96
N ARG A 124 -17.47 28.44 -7.17
CA ARG A 124 -17.96 29.21 -8.32
C ARG A 124 -19.34 29.83 -8.08
N PHE A 125 -20.28 29.09 -7.49
CA PHE A 125 -21.61 29.63 -7.19
C PHE A 125 -21.55 30.73 -6.13
N GLU A 126 -20.76 30.57 -5.06
CA GLU A 126 -20.60 31.59 -4.02
C GLU A 126 -19.94 32.89 -4.51
N LEU A 127 -19.08 32.81 -5.53
CA LEU A 127 -18.46 33.98 -6.15
C LEU A 127 -19.45 34.73 -7.05
N VAL A 128 -20.27 34.01 -7.81
CA VAL A 128 -21.25 34.61 -8.74
C VAL A 128 -22.42 35.26 -7.98
N ASP A 129 -22.92 34.63 -6.91
CA ASP A 129 -23.99 35.22 -6.08
C ASP A 129 -23.58 36.51 -5.34
N ARG A 130 -22.30 36.88 -5.43
CA ARG A 130 -21.70 38.01 -4.72
C ARG A 130 -21.36 39.20 -5.61
N VAL A 131 -21.51 39.06 -6.93
CA VAL A 131 -21.34 40.11 -7.95
C VAL A 131 -22.72 40.54 -8.41
#